data_AF-A0A7V4WWS8-F1
#
_entry.id   AF-A0A7V4WWS8-F1
#
_cell.length_a   1.000
_cell.length_b   1.000
_cell.length_c   1.000
_cell.angle_alpha   90.00
_cell.angle_beta   90.00
_cell.angle_gamma   90.00
#
_symmetry.space_group_name_H-M   'P 1'
#
loop_
_entity.id
_entity.type
_entity.pdbx_description
1 polymer ?
#
loop_
_entity_poly.entity_id
_entity_poly.type
_entity_poly.pdbx_seq_one_letter_code
_entity_poly.pdbx_strand_id
1 'polypeptide(L)'
;KMDKKEEVKGKQENKEKREKGEKDKEEKLKETEKIEEEKENEERKEAMKERREKMKEKEAQEKEKEQNSQELINKVEAALFLAARFLTMEELVRITGINPIMLREILEKIEEKYRNDGAMTIVKREVEGLEYWKMDVKQNFSHYVNKLASGKSEFSKGEQETLAVIAYKQPVKQSIIIKIRGNKAYDHIKHFIQADLIKSRRLGRTFELSLSENFFNYFHIPEKEFKKELENINENKNIEKNTENGKN
;
A
#
# COMPACT_ATOMS: atom_id res chain seq x y z
N LYS A 1 49.73 59.77 -83.99
CA LYS A 1 49.78 59.65 -82.51
C LYS A 1 48.39 59.41 -81.85
N MET A 2 47.31 59.20 -82.62
CA MET A 2 45.95 59.01 -82.09
C MET A 2 45.49 57.53 -81.98
N ASP A 3 46.00 56.59 -82.78
CA ASP A 3 45.45 55.21 -82.81
C ASP A 3 45.83 54.28 -81.66
N LYS A 4 46.88 54.57 -80.87
CA LYS A 4 47.27 53.71 -79.72
C LYS A 4 46.50 54.02 -78.42
N LYS A 5 45.68 55.08 -78.39
CA LYS A 5 44.91 55.46 -77.19
C LYS A 5 43.52 54.80 -77.13
N GLU A 6 42.92 54.44 -78.25
CA GLU A 6 41.60 53.79 -78.29
C GLU A 6 41.69 52.28 -78.00
N GLU A 7 42.76 51.62 -78.43
CA GLU A 7 42.96 50.17 -78.23
C GLU A 7 43.27 49.80 -76.76
N VAL A 8 43.89 50.71 -76.00
CA VAL A 8 44.14 50.56 -74.55
C VAL A 8 42.87 50.80 -73.73
N LYS A 9 42.01 51.73 -74.17
CA LYS A 9 40.72 52.03 -73.55
C LYS A 9 39.74 50.86 -73.66
N GLY A 10 39.63 50.24 -74.84
CA GLY A 10 38.76 49.08 -75.05
C GLY A 10 39.20 47.83 -74.26
N LYS A 11 40.51 47.63 -74.03
CA LYS A 11 41.02 46.53 -73.19
C LYS A 11 40.82 46.79 -71.69
N GLN A 12 40.87 48.04 -71.24
CA GLN A 12 40.55 48.42 -69.86
C GLN A 12 39.04 48.30 -69.57
N GLU A 13 38.17 48.77 -70.48
CA GLU A 13 36.71 48.64 -70.31
C GLU A 13 36.25 47.18 -70.31
N ASN A 14 36.87 46.30 -71.10
CA ASN A 14 36.50 44.89 -71.16
C ASN A 14 37.02 44.10 -69.94
N LYS A 15 38.10 44.57 -69.29
CA LYS A 15 38.61 44.02 -68.03
C LYS A 15 37.75 44.46 -66.84
N GLU A 16 37.35 45.74 -66.79
CA GLU A 16 36.42 46.25 -65.77
C GLU A 16 35.02 45.62 -65.87
N LYS A 17 34.52 45.33 -67.08
CA LYS A 17 33.25 44.60 -67.26
C LYS A 17 33.33 43.13 -66.81
N ARG A 18 34.48 42.46 -66.99
CA ARG A 18 34.71 41.09 -66.49
C ARG A 18 34.86 41.05 -64.97
N GLU A 19 35.60 41.97 -64.38
CA GLU A 19 35.75 42.08 -62.92
C GLU A 19 34.44 42.49 -62.21
N LYS A 20 33.59 43.31 -62.85
CA LYS A 20 32.21 43.56 -62.37
C LYS A 20 31.34 42.32 -62.46
N GLY A 21 31.37 41.59 -63.58
CA GLY A 21 30.56 40.37 -63.75
C GLY A 21 30.98 39.20 -62.84
N GLU A 22 32.26 39.13 -62.43
CA GLU A 22 32.73 38.18 -61.42
C GLU A 22 32.33 38.60 -60.00
N LYS A 23 32.43 39.88 -59.66
CA LYS A 23 31.94 40.41 -58.38
C LYS A 23 30.44 40.25 -58.20
N ASP A 24 29.65 40.51 -59.25
CA ASP A 24 28.19 40.35 -59.23
C ASP A 24 27.77 38.86 -59.09
N LYS A 25 28.59 37.93 -59.60
CA LYS A 25 28.38 36.48 -59.40
C LYS A 25 28.75 36.06 -57.98
N GLU A 26 29.84 36.59 -57.43
CA GLU A 26 30.30 36.28 -56.08
C GLU A 26 29.37 36.86 -55.00
N GLU A 27 28.80 38.06 -55.23
CA GLU A 27 27.74 38.63 -54.40
C GLU A 27 26.46 37.80 -54.44
N LYS A 28 26.02 37.37 -55.62
CA LYS A 28 24.87 36.48 -55.76
C LYS A 28 25.08 35.13 -55.08
N LEU A 29 26.29 34.57 -55.15
CA LEU A 29 26.62 33.31 -54.49
C LEU A 29 26.53 33.45 -52.96
N LYS A 30 27.10 34.53 -52.41
CA LYS A 30 27.05 34.85 -50.97
C LYS A 30 25.62 35.14 -50.49
N GLU A 31 24.81 35.75 -51.34
CA GLU A 31 23.39 36.01 -51.05
C GLU A 31 22.57 34.72 -51.07
N THR A 32 22.82 33.81 -52.02
CA THR A 32 22.19 32.47 -52.02
C THR A 32 22.61 31.61 -50.85
N GLU A 33 23.89 31.61 -50.47
CA GLU A 33 24.39 30.88 -49.29
C GLU A 33 23.75 31.42 -48.00
N LYS A 34 23.62 32.74 -47.86
CA LYS A 34 22.91 33.37 -46.73
C LYS A 34 21.45 32.95 -46.65
N ILE A 35 20.75 32.92 -47.78
CA ILE A 35 19.34 32.53 -47.85
C ILE A 35 19.17 31.04 -47.48
N GLU A 36 20.10 30.18 -47.89
CA GLU A 36 20.11 28.76 -47.51
C GLU A 36 20.40 28.58 -46.01
N GLU A 37 21.34 29.33 -45.45
CA GLU A 37 21.69 29.29 -44.02
C GLU A 37 20.55 29.83 -43.13
N GLU A 38 19.83 30.86 -43.59
CA GLU A 38 18.64 31.39 -42.93
C GLU A 38 17.49 30.37 -42.95
N LYS A 39 17.26 29.71 -44.10
CA LYS A 39 16.25 28.64 -44.23
C LYS A 39 16.55 27.44 -43.34
N GLU A 40 17.80 26.96 -43.31
CA GLU A 40 18.19 25.84 -42.43
C GLU A 40 18.02 26.21 -40.95
N ASN A 41 18.30 27.47 -40.58
CA ASN A 41 18.08 27.96 -39.23
C ASN A 41 16.58 28.08 -38.87
N GLU A 42 15.72 28.48 -39.80
CA GLU A 42 14.27 28.46 -39.58
C GLU A 42 13.74 27.04 -39.43
N GLU A 43 14.14 26.10 -40.29
CA GLU A 43 13.75 24.68 -40.21
C GLU A 43 14.21 24.05 -38.87
N ARG A 44 15.43 24.35 -38.41
CA ARG A 44 15.91 23.90 -37.08
C ARG A 44 15.10 24.48 -35.93
N LYS A 45 14.71 25.76 -36.01
CA LYS A 45 13.87 26.40 -34.98
C LYS A 45 12.47 25.80 -34.95
N GLU A 46 11.90 25.51 -36.11
CA GLU A 46 10.58 24.90 -36.24
C GLU A 46 10.58 23.47 -35.72
N ALA A 47 11.58 22.66 -36.08
CA ALA A 47 11.78 21.31 -35.53
C ALA A 47 12.01 21.30 -34.01
N MET A 48 12.77 22.26 -33.47
CA MET A 48 12.93 22.42 -32.02
C MET A 48 11.62 22.78 -31.32
N LYS A 49 10.80 23.65 -31.92
CA LYS A 49 9.50 24.05 -31.39
C LYS A 49 8.53 22.87 -31.37
N GLU A 50 8.44 22.12 -32.46
CA GLU A 50 7.57 20.95 -32.60
C GLU A 50 7.96 19.83 -31.61
N ARG A 51 9.28 19.60 -31.42
CA ARG A 51 9.78 18.63 -30.43
C ARG A 51 9.47 19.04 -29.00
N ARG A 52 9.48 20.35 -28.70
CA ARG A 52 9.16 20.91 -27.38
C ARG A 52 7.65 20.85 -27.09
N GLU A 53 6.81 21.03 -28.10
CA GLU A 53 5.36 20.85 -28.00
C GLU A 53 4.99 19.37 -27.77
N LYS A 54 5.58 18.43 -28.53
CA LYS A 54 5.38 16.98 -28.32
C LYS A 54 5.84 16.51 -26.92
N MET A 55 6.93 17.08 -26.39
CA MET A 55 7.36 16.81 -25.00
C MET A 55 6.34 17.28 -23.97
N LYS A 56 5.82 18.52 -24.13
CA LYS A 56 4.81 19.07 -23.21
C LYS A 56 3.50 18.28 -23.22
N GLU A 57 3.05 17.85 -24.39
CA GLU A 57 1.86 16.99 -24.54
C GLU A 57 2.05 15.65 -23.84
N LYS A 58 3.23 15.03 -24.00
CA LYS A 58 3.55 13.76 -23.35
C LYS A 58 3.62 13.91 -21.81
N GLU A 59 4.28 14.96 -21.31
CA GLU A 59 4.32 15.26 -19.88
C GLU A 59 2.94 15.56 -19.28
N ALA A 60 2.05 16.21 -20.04
CA ALA A 60 0.68 16.49 -19.61
C ALA A 60 -0.15 15.21 -19.51
N GLN A 61 -0.06 14.33 -20.52
CA GLN A 61 -0.74 13.04 -20.52
C GLN A 61 -0.23 12.12 -19.41
N GLU A 62 1.08 12.11 -19.14
CA GLU A 62 1.66 11.35 -18.03
C GLU A 62 1.16 11.87 -16.67
N LYS A 63 1.11 13.18 -16.46
CA LYS A 63 0.59 13.79 -15.22
C LYS A 63 -0.89 13.51 -14.99
N GLU A 64 -1.72 13.56 -16.03
CA GLU A 64 -3.16 13.28 -15.92
C GLU A 64 -3.41 11.80 -15.57
N LYS A 65 -2.61 10.89 -16.14
CA LYS A 65 -2.68 9.46 -15.85
C LYS A 65 -2.20 9.14 -14.43
N GLU A 66 -1.15 9.82 -13.96
CA GLU A 66 -0.63 9.74 -12.60
C GLU A 66 -1.67 10.23 -11.57
N GLN A 67 -2.32 11.36 -11.85
CA GLN A 67 -3.37 11.93 -10.99
C GLN A 67 -4.58 11.00 -10.85
N ASN A 68 -5.03 10.41 -11.96
CA ASN A 68 -6.15 9.47 -11.95
C ASN A 68 -5.79 8.19 -11.18
N SER A 69 -4.56 7.68 -11.34
CA SER A 69 -4.05 6.55 -10.57
C SER A 69 -4.03 6.84 -9.06
N GLN A 70 -3.58 8.04 -8.67
CA GLN A 70 -3.54 8.44 -7.27
C GLN A 70 -4.94 8.59 -6.65
N GLU A 71 -5.92 9.08 -7.41
CA GLU A 71 -7.30 9.17 -6.94
C GLU A 71 -7.88 7.80 -6.61
N LEU A 72 -7.61 6.79 -7.44
CA LEU A 72 -8.07 5.41 -7.20
C LEU A 72 -7.42 4.80 -5.95
N ILE A 73 -6.12 5.04 -5.74
CA ILE A 73 -5.41 4.64 -4.51
C ILE A 73 -6.08 5.26 -3.30
N ASN A 74 -6.33 6.57 -3.34
CA ASN A 74 -6.95 7.29 -2.22
C ASN A 74 -8.36 6.77 -1.89
N LYS A 75 -9.15 6.36 -2.91
CA LYS A 75 -10.48 5.76 -2.71
C LYS A 75 -10.41 4.44 -1.95
N VAL A 76 -9.50 3.55 -2.34
CA VAL A 76 -9.31 2.25 -1.67
C VAL A 76 -8.77 2.44 -0.25
N GLU A 77 -7.81 3.36 -0.08
CA GLU A 77 -7.24 3.72 1.22
C GLU A 77 -8.32 4.23 2.18
N ALA A 78 -9.18 5.15 1.72
CA ALA A 78 -10.29 5.67 2.50
C ALA A 78 -11.30 4.57 2.88
N ALA A 79 -11.62 3.66 1.96
CA ALA A 79 -12.52 2.55 2.23
C ALA A 79 -11.98 1.62 3.34
N LEU A 80 -10.70 1.25 3.26
CA LEU A 80 -10.05 0.40 4.26
C LEU A 80 -9.94 1.10 5.62
N PHE A 81 -9.58 2.39 5.62
CA PHE A 81 -9.46 3.18 6.84
C PHE A 81 -10.79 3.32 7.58
N LEU A 82 -11.86 3.68 6.85
CA LEU A 82 -13.19 3.90 7.43
C LEU A 82 -13.86 2.61 7.87
N ALA A 83 -13.61 1.49 7.18
CA ALA A 83 -14.26 0.22 7.51
C ALA A 83 -13.83 -0.31 8.89
N ALA A 84 -12.58 -0.07 9.30
CA ALA A 84 -11.99 -0.57 10.56
C ALA A 84 -12.15 -2.09 10.79
N ARG A 85 -12.49 -2.86 9.75
CA ARG A 85 -12.73 -4.30 9.74
C ARG A 85 -12.16 -4.92 8.46
N PHE A 86 -12.11 -6.24 8.41
CA PHE A 86 -11.78 -6.95 7.17
C PHE A 86 -12.89 -6.74 6.12
N LEU A 87 -12.45 -6.40 4.90
CA LEU A 87 -13.28 -6.29 3.72
C LEU A 87 -12.87 -7.36 2.70
N THR A 88 -13.85 -7.99 2.05
CA THR A 88 -13.59 -8.86 0.91
C THR A 88 -13.30 -8.06 -0.35
N MET A 89 -12.69 -8.71 -1.36
CA MET A 89 -12.55 -8.12 -2.69
C MET A 89 -13.90 -7.66 -3.27
N GLU A 90 -14.98 -8.43 -3.07
CA GLU A 90 -16.32 -8.08 -3.54
C GLU A 90 -16.90 -6.84 -2.84
N GLU A 91 -16.66 -6.68 -1.55
CA GLU A 91 -17.04 -5.47 -0.81
C GLU A 91 -16.27 -4.25 -1.33
N LEU A 92 -14.96 -4.38 -1.52
CA LEU A 92 -14.11 -3.31 -2.04
C LEU A 92 -14.51 -2.89 -3.45
N VAL A 93 -14.82 -3.85 -4.34
CA VAL A 93 -15.34 -3.56 -5.69
C VAL A 93 -16.66 -2.80 -5.60
N ARG A 94 -17.59 -3.22 -4.73
CA ARG A 94 -18.88 -2.53 -4.56
C ARG A 94 -18.75 -1.11 -4.03
N ILE A 95 -17.84 -0.88 -3.09
CA ILE A 95 -17.63 0.43 -2.46
C ILE A 95 -16.91 1.39 -3.42
N THR A 96 -15.90 0.90 -4.13
CA THR A 96 -14.99 1.75 -4.92
C THR A 96 -15.36 1.83 -6.41
N GLY A 97 -16.14 0.87 -6.92
CA GLY A 97 -16.45 0.74 -8.34
C GLY A 97 -15.26 0.30 -9.19
N ILE A 98 -14.14 -0.08 -8.58
CA ILE A 98 -12.91 -0.45 -9.27
C ILE A 98 -12.99 -1.93 -9.66
N ASN A 99 -12.51 -2.26 -10.86
CA ASN A 99 -12.50 -3.65 -11.30
C ASN A 99 -11.53 -4.51 -10.45
N PRO A 100 -11.75 -5.82 -10.33
CA PRO A 100 -10.97 -6.67 -9.43
C PRO A 100 -9.45 -6.72 -9.71
N ILE A 101 -9.06 -6.61 -10.99
CA ILE A 101 -7.65 -6.68 -11.40
C ILE A 101 -6.91 -5.43 -10.94
N MET A 102 -7.43 -4.25 -11.28
CA MET A 102 -6.86 -2.97 -10.84
C MET A 102 -6.91 -2.82 -9.32
N LEU A 103 -7.97 -3.29 -8.68
CA LEU A 103 -8.10 -3.23 -7.23
C LEU A 103 -6.97 -4.02 -6.54
N ARG A 104 -6.61 -5.20 -7.07
CA ARG A 104 -5.49 -6.00 -6.54
C ARG A 104 -4.17 -5.25 -6.65
N GLU A 105 -3.87 -4.67 -7.82
CA GLU A 105 -2.66 -3.85 -8.01
C GLU A 105 -2.62 -2.65 -7.06
N ILE A 106 -3.76 -1.99 -6.82
CA ILE A 106 -3.86 -0.87 -5.89
C ILE A 106 -3.63 -1.33 -4.45
N LEU A 107 -4.21 -2.46 -4.03
CA LEU A 107 -4.03 -3.00 -2.69
C LEU A 107 -2.56 -3.35 -2.42
N GLU A 108 -1.87 -3.94 -3.39
CA GLU A 108 -0.44 -4.24 -3.31
C GLU A 108 0.39 -2.96 -3.18
N LYS A 109 0.08 -1.92 -3.96
CA LYS A 109 0.74 -0.59 -3.85
C LYS A 109 0.51 0.04 -2.47
N ILE A 110 -0.71 -0.04 -1.93
CA ILE A 110 -1.02 0.49 -0.60
C ILE A 110 -0.27 -0.30 0.47
N GLU A 111 -0.24 -1.63 0.37
CA GLU A 111 0.54 -2.48 1.28
C GLU A 111 2.03 -2.09 1.26
N GLU A 112 2.61 -1.90 0.08
CA GLU A 112 4.00 -1.48 -0.08
C GLU A 112 4.25 -0.08 0.52
N LYS A 113 3.35 0.89 0.25
CA LYS A 113 3.41 2.25 0.81
C LYS A 113 3.50 2.23 2.34
N TYR A 114 2.73 1.38 3.01
CA TYR A 114 2.71 1.30 4.48
C TYR A 114 3.72 0.33 5.09
N ARG A 115 4.44 -0.46 4.27
CA ARG A 115 5.42 -1.44 4.74
C ARG A 115 6.55 -0.77 5.52
N ASN A 116 7.17 0.25 4.92
CA ASN A 116 8.41 0.83 5.43
C ASN A 116 8.20 2.13 6.23
N ASP A 117 7.09 2.83 6.04
CA ASP A 117 6.85 4.16 6.63
C ASP A 117 5.55 4.21 7.46
N GLY A 118 5.52 5.09 8.47
CA GLY A 118 4.36 5.35 9.31
C GLY A 118 4.00 4.29 10.35
N ALA A 119 2.89 4.53 11.06
CA ALA A 119 2.37 3.67 12.13
C ALA A 119 1.27 2.70 11.66
N MET A 120 0.90 2.74 10.38
CA MET A 120 -0.20 1.96 9.80
C MET A 120 0.32 0.81 8.95
N THR A 121 -0.48 -0.24 8.78
CA THR A 121 -0.16 -1.41 7.96
C THR A 121 -1.41 -1.92 7.25
N ILE A 122 -1.22 -2.63 6.15
CA ILE A 122 -2.26 -3.45 5.54
C ILE A 122 -2.10 -4.89 6.03
N VAL A 123 -3.21 -5.52 6.39
CA VAL A 123 -3.30 -6.92 6.80
C VAL A 123 -4.12 -7.66 5.76
N LYS A 124 -3.50 -8.67 5.13
CA LYS A 124 -4.16 -9.61 4.23
C LYS A 124 -4.41 -10.94 4.96
N ARG A 125 -5.61 -11.50 4.81
CA ARG A 125 -5.94 -12.85 5.25
C ARG A 125 -6.63 -13.60 4.12
N GLU A 126 -6.42 -14.91 4.06
CA GLU A 126 -7.12 -15.78 3.14
C GLU A 126 -7.89 -16.82 3.95
N VAL A 127 -9.20 -16.89 3.73
CA VAL A 127 -10.10 -17.83 4.42
C VAL A 127 -11.00 -18.45 3.37
N GLU A 128 -10.98 -19.78 3.26
CA GLU A 128 -11.80 -20.54 2.28
C GLU A 128 -11.61 -20.07 0.82
N GLY A 129 -10.39 -19.64 0.46
CA GLY A 129 -10.06 -19.14 -0.89
C GLY A 129 -10.53 -17.72 -1.18
N LEU A 130 -11.07 -17.01 -0.18
CA LEU A 130 -11.44 -15.61 -0.26
C LEU A 130 -10.38 -14.72 0.40
N GLU A 131 -10.00 -13.65 -0.29
CA GLU A 131 -9.06 -12.66 0.23
C GLU A 131 -9.79 -11.57 1.01
N TYR A 132 -9.26 -11.30 2.20
CA TYR A 132 -9.73 -10.28 3.13
C TYR A 132 -8.61 -9.28 3.39
N TRP A 133 -8.96 -8.00 3.29
CA TRP A 133 -8.04 -6.89 3.45
C TRP A 133 -8.52 -5.97 4.57
N LYS A 134 -7.60 -5.54 5.43
CA LYS A 134 -7.87 -4.57 6.50
C LYS A 134 -6.70 -3.60 6.60
N MET A 135 -7.00 -2.33 6.87
CA MET A 135 -6.00 -1.37 7.33
C MET A 135 -5.97 -1.36 8.85
N ASP A 136 -4.78 -1.47 9.44
CA ASP A 136 -4.56 -1.60 10.88
C ASP A 136 -3.34 -0.80 11.33
N VAL A 137 -3.10 -0.75 12.64
CA VAL A 137 -1.90 -0.14 13.23
C VAL A 137 -0.78 -1.19 13.30
N LYS A 138 0.47 -0.79 12.99
CA LYS A 138 1.65 -1.65 13.11
C LYS A 138 1.80 -2.13 14.56
N GLN A 139 2.23 -3.38 14.73
CA GLN A 139 2.35 -4.03 16.05
C GLN A 139 3.18 -3.25 17.06
N ASN A 140 4.22 -2.54 16.61
CA ASN A 140 5.07 -1.71 17.47
C ASN A 140 4.30 -0.58 18.18
N PHE A 141 3.10 -0.23 17.70
CA PHE A 141 2.22 0.80 18.25
C PHE A 141 0.95 0.23 18.92
N SER A 142 0.81 -1.10 19.06
CA SER A 142 -0.35 -1.73 19.71
C SER A 142 -0.61 -1.23 21.15
N HIS A 143 0.42 -0.75 21.84
CA HIS A 143 0.26 -0.16 23.18
C HIS A 143 -0.57 1.14 23.17
N TYR A 144 -0.56 1.91 22.07
CA TYR A 144 -1.42 3.09 21.90
C TYR A 144 -2.88 2.68 21.66
N VAL A 145 -3.10 1.63 20.87
CA VAL A 145 -4.43 1.06 20.65
C VAL A 145 -5.03 0.61 21.99
N ASN A 146 -4.25 -0.07 22.84
CA ASN A 146 -4.70 -0.48 24.17
C ASN A 146 -5.03 0.72 25.09
N LYS A 147 -4.25 1.81 25.02
CA LYS A 147 -4.50 3.05 25.78
C LYS A 147 -5.73 3.82 25.28
N LEU A 148 -6.03 3.80 23.98
CA LEU A 148 -7.20 4.46 23.39
C LEU A 148 -8.48 3.61 23.50
N ALA A 149 -8.35 2.28 23.41
CA ALA A 149 -9.43 1.32 23.70
C ALA A 149 -9.85 1.32 25.19
N SER A 150 -9.12 2.04 26.05
CA SER A 150 -9.41 2.18 27.48
C SER A 150 -10.71 2.94 27.80
N GLY A 151 -11.52 3.32 26.80
CA GLY A 151 -12.92 3.73 27.02
C GLY A 151 -13.90 2.56 27.14
N LYS A 152 -13.66 1.46 26.41
CA LYS A 152 -14.39 0.18 26.47
C LYS A 152 -13.47 -0.89 25.86
N SER A 153 -12.91 -1.77 26.70
CA SER A 153 -12.18 -2.94 26.22
C SER A 153 -13.07 -3.74 25.25
N GLU A 154 -12.50 -4.24 24.14
CA GLU A 154 -13.20 -5.08 23.15
C GLU A 154 -13.95 -6.25 23.82
N PHE A 155 -13.43 -6.72 24.95
CA PHE A 155 -14.08 -7.66 25.84
C PHE A 155 -14.38 -7.01 27.19
N SER A 156 -15.61 -7.13 27.67
CA SER A 156 -15.96 -6.77 29.03
C SER A 156 -15.12 -7.55 30.05
N LYS A 157 -15.00 -7.03 31.28
CA LYS A 157 -14.32 -7.75 32.37
C LYS A 157 -14.87 -9.18 32.56
N GLY A 158 -16.19 -9.36 32.39
CA GLY A 158 -16.83 -10.66 32.49
C GLY A 158 -16.41 -11.63 31.38
N GLU A 159 -16.19 -11.14 30.16
CA GLU A 159 -15.69 -11.90 29.02
C GLU A 159 -14.22 -12.27 29.23
N GLN A 160 -13.38 -11.30 29.57
CA GLN A 160 -11.95 -11.51 29.84
C GLN A 160 -11.73 -12.61 30.88
N GLU A 161 -12.46 -12.56 31.99
CA GLU A 161 -12.37 -13.58 33.03
C GLU A 161 -12.90 -14.95 32.56
N THR A 162 -13.94 -15.01 31.71
CA THR A 162 -14.39 -16.29 31.12
C THR A 162 -13.32 -16.87 30.20
N LEU A 163 -12.71 -16.04 29.35
CA LEU A 163 -11.64 -16.44 28.45
C LEU A 163 -10.42 -16.94 29.22
N ALA A 164 -10.05 -16.25 30.31
CA ALA A 164 -8.96 -16.66 31.19
C ALA A 164 -9.21 -18.05 31.81
N VAL A 165 -10.44 -18.34 32.25
CA VAL A 165 -10.77 -19.68 32.78
C VAL A 165 -10.66 -20.76 31.70
N ILE A 166 -11.08 -20.46 30.47
CA ILE A 166 -10.94 -21.40 29.34
C ILE A 166 -9.46 -21.63 29.02
N ALA A 167 -8.70 -20.55 28.89
CA ALA A 167 -7.27 -20.58 28.58
C ALA A 167 -6.47 -21.38 29.61
N TYR A 168 -6.83 -21.26 30.90
CA TYR A 168 -6.19 -21.98 31.99
C TYR A 168 -6.59 -23.45 32.10
N LYS A 169 -7.86 -23.80 31.81
CA LYS A 169 -8.38 -25.17 31.97
C LYS A 169 -8.39 -26.00 30.70
N GLN A 170 -8.01 -25.45 29.56
CA GLN A 170 -8.06 -26.15 28.28
C GLN A 170 -7.24 -27.45 28.29
N PRO A 171 -7.68 -28.49 27.56
CA PRO A 171 -9.01 -28.63 26.97
C PRO A 171 -10.08 -28.82 28.06
N VAL A 172 -11.20 -28.08 27.98
CA VAL A 172 -12.22 -28.02 29.04
C VAL A 172 -13.64 -28.19 28.52
N LYS A 173 -14.47 -28.94 29.24
CA LYS A 173 -15.89 -29.06 28.89
C LYS A 173 -16.60 -27.73 29.12
N GLN A 174 -17.42 -27.28 28.16
CA GLN A 174 -18.26 -26.09 28.29
C GLN A 174 -19.07 -26.11 29.58
N SER A 175 -19.65 -27.25 29.97
CA SER A 175 -20.40 -27.39 31.22
C SER A 175 -19.60 -27.04 32.49
N ILE A 176 -18.27 -27.23 32.48
CA ILE A 176 -17.39 -26.87 33.60
C ILE A 176 -17.22 -25.35 33.65
N ILE A 177 -17.04 -24.71 32.49
CA ILE A 177 -16.94 -23.24 32.40
C ILE A 177 -18.23 -22.58 32.89
N ILE A 178 -19.39 -23.09 32.46
CA ILE A 178 -20.69 -22.58 32.93
C ILE A 178 -20.83 -22.75 34.45
N LYS A 179 -20.38 -23.87 35.03
CA LYS A 179 -20.39 -24.05 36.50
C LYS A 179 -19.51 -23.03 37.24
N ILE A 180 -18.38 -22.62 36.66
CA ILE A 180 -17.45 -21.66 37.27
C ILE A 180 -17.94 -20.21 37.11
N ARG A 181 -18.49 -19.87 35.94
CA ARG A 181 -18.78 -18.49 35.52
C ARG A 181 -20.27 -18.12 35.57
N GLY A 182 -21.14 -19.10 35.69
CA GLY A 182 -22.60 -18.92 35.63
C GLY A 182 -23.14 -18.76 34.21
N ASN A 183 -24.44 -18.48 34.11
CA ASN A 183 -25.20 -18.50 32.86
C ASN A 183 -24.69 -17.53 31.79
N LYS A 184 -24.11 -16.38 32.16
CA LYS A 184 -23.57 -15.41 31.20
C LYS A 184 -22.42 -15.96 30.35
N ALA A 185 -21.74 -17.00 30.80
CA ALA A 185 -20.66 -17.61 30.03
C ALA A 185 -21.14 -18.29 28.74
N TYR A 186 -22.43 -18.62 28.60
CA TYR A 186 -22.96 -19.10 27.31
C TYR A 186 -22.77 -18.06 26.20
N ASP A 187 -23.12 -16.80 26.48
CA ASP A 187 -23.00 -15.70 25.52
C ASP A 187 -21.53 -15.37 25.24
N HIS A 188 -20.69 -15.36 26.29
CA HIS A 188 -19.25 -15.12 26.13
C HIS A 188 -18.59 -16.18 25.25
N ILE A 189 -18.89 -17.47 25.48
CA ILE A 189 -18.32 -18.57 24.68
C ILE A 189 -18.78 -18.47 23.22
N LYS A 190 -20.05 -18.14 22.98
CA LYS A 190 -20.57 -17.92 21.63
C LYS A 190 -19.82 -16.77 20.94
N HIS A 191 -19.61 -15.66 21.65
CA HIS A 191 -18.86 -14.52 21.14
C HIS A 191 -17.40 -14.89 20.78
N PHE A 192 -16.70 -15.64 21.63
CA PHE A 192 -15.32 -16.06 21.36
C PHE A 192 -15.18 -17.07 20.22
N ILE A 193 -16.19 -17.93 20.01
CA ILE A 193 -16.22 -18.82 18.84
C ILE A 193 -16.42 -18.00 17.55
N GLN A 194 -17.31 -16.99 17.58
CA GLN A 194 -17.54 -16.10 16.43
C GLN A 194 -16.31 -15.23 16.12
N ALA A 195 -15.58 -14.81 17.15
CA ALA A 195 -14.30 -14.10 17.02
C ALA A 195 -13.12 -15.02 16.67
N ASP A 196 -13.37 -16.33 16.50
CA ASP A 196 -12.38 -17.37 16.23
C ASP A 196 -11.22 -17.40 17.23
N LEU A 197 -11.47 -17.05 18.50
CA LEU A 197 -10.50 -17.14 19.59
C LEU A 197 -10.54 -18.52 20.28
N ILE A 198 -11.65 -19.24 20.16
CA ILE A 198 -11.87 -20.54 20.80
C ILE A 198 -12.39 -21.54 19.77
N LYS A 199 -11.77 -22.72 19.73
CA LYS A 199 -12.23 -23.89 19.00
C LYS A 199 -13.19 -24.69 19.89
N SER A 200 -14.29 -25.17 19.32
CA SER A 200 -15.23 -26.05 20.01
C SER A 200 -15.35 -27.40 19.30
N ARG A 201 -15.27 -28.49 20.06
CA ARG A 201 -15.44 -29.87 19.57
C ARG A 201 -16.59 -30.53 20.31
N ARG A 202 -17.49 -31.18 19.58
CA ARG A 202 -18.62 -31.90 20.21
C ARG A 202 -18.10 -33.09 21.01
N LEU A 203 -18.47 -33.16 22.29
CA LEU A 203 -18.13 -34.23 23.21
C LEU A 203 -19.43 -34.74 23.88
N GLY A 204 -20.12 -35.65 23.19
CA GLY A 204 -21.41 -36.17 23.62
C GLY A 204 -22.51 -35.09 23.64
N ARG A 205 -23.03 -34.79 24.84
CA ARG A 205 -24.08 -33.77 25.08
C ARG A 205 -23.54 -32.38 25.39
N THR A 206 -22.21 -32.20 25.43
CA THR A 206 -21.53 -30.91 25.66
C THR A 206 -20.49 -30.68 24.58
N PHE A 207 -19.84 -29.52 24.63
CA PHE A 207 -18.64 -29.22 23.86
C PHE A 207 -17.40 -29.25 24.75
N GLU A 208 -16.26 -29.58 24.15
CA GLU A 208 -14.92 -29.35 24.66
C GLU A 208 -14.36 -28.10 23.98
N LEU A 209 -13.78 -27.21 24.77
CA LEU A 209 -13.28 -25.90 24.36
C LEU A 209 -11.77 -25.84 24.53
N SER A 210 -11.10 -25.28 23.52
CA SER A 210 -9.66 -25.02 23.52
C SER A 210 -9.35 -23.70 22.81
N LEU A 211 -8.21 -23.09 23.08
CA LEU A 211 -7.81 -21.89 22.34
C LEU A 211 -7.55 -22.22 20.86
N SER A 212 -7.80 -21.25 20.00
CA SER A 212 -7.42 -21.30 18.58
C SER A 212 -6.01 -20.74 18.38
N GLU A 213 -5.45 -20.93 17.18
CA GLU A 213 -4.21 -20.22 16.79
C GLU A 213 -4.43 -18.71 16.71
N ASN A 214 -5.63 -18.29 16.30
CA ASN A 214 -6.01 -16.89 16.20
C ASN A 214 -6.05 -16.18 17.56
N PHE A 215 -6.27 -16.89 18.67
CA PHE A 215 -6.07 -16.33 20.01
C PHE A 215 -4.63 -15.84 20.21
N PHE A 216 -3.65 -16.68 19.90
CA PHE A 216 -2.24 -16.35 20.10
C PHE A 216 -1.81 -15.19 19.20
N ASN A 217 -2.32 -15.15 17.98
CA ASN A 217 -2.12 -14.03 17.06
C ASN A 217 -2.79 -12.74 17.56
N TYR A 218 -4.00 -12.84 18.07
CA TYR A 218 -4.78 -11.70 18.56
C TYR A 218 -4.13 -11.07 19.82
N PHE A 219 -3.74 -11.91 20.79
CA PHE A 219 -3.08 -11.44 22.03
C PHE A 219 -1.56 -11.28 21.88
N HIS A 220 -0.99 -11.64 20.72
CA HIS A 220 0.44 -11.59 20.43
C HIS A 220 1.27 -12.39 21.45
N ILE A 221 0.76 -13.54 21.89
CA ILE A 221 1.43 -14.39 22.88
C ILE A 221 1.99 -15.61 22.15
N PRO A 222 3.30 -15.89 22.23
CA PRO A 222 3.86 -17.12 21.69
C PRO A 222 3.27 -18.33 22.42
N GLU A 223 2.66 -19.26 21.68
CA GLU A 223 1.99 -20.44 22.28
C GLU A 223 2.93 -21.25 23.19
N LYS A 224 4.21 -21.36 22.83
CA LYS A 224 5.22 -22.07 23.64
C LYS A 224 5.46 -21.39 24.98
N GLU A 225 5.49 -20.07 25.01
CA GLU A 225 5.67 -19.30 26.25
C GLU A 225 4.41 -19.38 27.10
N PHE A 226 3.25 -19.24 26.48
CA PHE A 226 1.96 -19.39 27.15
C PHE A 226 1.81 -20.75 27.85
N LYS A 227 2.18 -21.85 27.18
CA LYS A 227 2.14 -23.19 27.78
C LYS A 227 3.07 -23.32 28.99
N LYS A 228 4.29 -22.79 28.90
CA LYS A 228 5.23 -22.78 30.04
C LYS A 228 4.69 -21.98 31.22
N GLU A 229 4.08 -20.82 30.98
CA GLU A 229 3.45 -20.03 32.03
C GLU A 229 2.30 -20.79 32.70
N LEU A 230 1.46 -21.47 31.93
CA LEU A 230 0.38 -22.30 32.46
C LEU A 230 0.89 -23.45 33.34
N GLU A 231 1.97 -24.11 32.94
CA GLU A 231 2.62 -25.18 33.71
C GLU A 231 3.14 -24.66 35.05
N ASN A 232 3.86 -23.52 35.05
CA ASN A 232 4.38 -22.89 36.26
C ASN A 232 3.26 -22.50 37.25
N ILE A 233 2.12 -21.99 36.75
CA ILE A 233 0.96 -21.63 37.58
C ILE A 233 0.33 -22.88 38.23
N ASN A 234 0.32 -24.02 37.51
CA ASN A 234 -0.19 -25.28 38.05
C ASN A 234 0.72 -25.85 39.14
N GLU A 235 2.04 -25.75 38.96
CA GLU A 235 3.02 -26.20 39.96
C GLU A 235 2.92 -25.39 41.26
N ASN A 236 2.87 -24.05 41.17
CA ASN A 236 2.80 -23.18 42.35
C ASN A 236 1.53 -23.42 43.19
N LYS A 237 0.38 -23.69 42.57
CA LYS A 237 -0.86 -24.02 43.30
C LYS A 237 -0.85 -25.39 43.98
N ASN A 238 -0.10 -26.35 43.43
CA ASN A 238 0.05 -27.66 44.06
C ASN A 238 0.97 -27.56 45.30
N ILE A 239 1.95 -26.66 45.27
CA ILE A 239 2.82 -26.38 46.42
C ILE A 239 2.03 -25.71 47.56
N GLU A 240 1.19 -24.71 47.26
CA GLU A 240 0.34 -24.03 48.26
C GLU A 240 -0.71 -24.96 48.90
N LYS A 241 -1.32 -25.86 48.13
CA LYS A 241 -2.27 -26.86 48.68
C LYS A 241 -1.60 -27.90 49.57
N ASN A 242 -0.34 -28.23 49.32
CA ASN A 242 0.40 -29.21 50.12
C ASN A 242 0.96 -28.58 51.41
N THR A 243 1.21 -27.27 51.45
CA THR A 243 1.64 -26.56 52.67
C THR A 243 0.48 -26.25 53.61
N GLU A 244 -0.75 -26.12 53.12
CA GLU A 244 -1.95 -25.97 53.95
C GLU A 244 -2.43 -27.30 54.57
N ASN A 245 -2.32 -28.43 53.86
CA ASN A 245 -2.71 -29.75 54.38
C ASN A 245 -1.69 -30.39 55.35
N GLY A 246 -0.50 -29.80 55.52
CA GLY A 246 0.54 -30.27 56.45
C GLY A 246 0.53 -29.58 57.83
N LYS A 247 -0.48 -28.76 58.13
CA LYS A 247 -0.62 -28.01 59.39
C LYS A 247 -1.83 -28.43 60.26
N ASN A 248 -2.47 -29.55 59.97
CA ASN A 248 -3.50 -30.15 60.84
C ASN A 248 -2.99 -31.42 61.51
#